data_AF-A0A1D6JHY2-F1
#
_entry.id   AF-A0A1D6JHY2-F1
#
_cell.length_a   1.000
_cell.length_b   1.000
_cell.length_c   1.000
_cell.angle_alpha   90.00
_cell.angle_beta   90.00
_cell.angle_gamma   90.00
#
_symmetry.space_group_name_H-M   'P 1'
#
loop_
_entity.id
_entity.type
_entity.pdbx_description
1 polymer ?
#
loop_
_entity_poly.entity_id
_entity_poly.type
_entity_poly.pdbx_seq_one_letter_code
_entity_poly.pdbx_strand_id
1 'polypeptide(L)'
;MYDSRIANRVRRRPMASIPSSVTDVEYEDAGYASLMKSLTHHDVTHKLRTLVRVVAAHPCEASLLSTGNCHLRLTLEDPTARIHAYVHKNDLVGFFGGGFLTAEVIVKKMNMVLGIPEPQGSVEVAPSTRNPPWIWCCLMSYYMDKNDPWVSRKYRIYSTAIRD
;
A
#
# COMPACT_ATOMS: atom_id res chain seq x y z
N MET A 1 0.44 25.41 40.39
CA MET A 1 1.61 24.57 40.09
C MET A 1 1.11 23.19 39.67
N TYR A 2 1.69 22.66 38.58
CA TYR A 2 1.64 21.26 38.12
C TYR A 2 0.29 20.76 37.55
N ASP A 3 0.20 20.16 36.35
CA ASP A 3 1.22 19.94 35.34
C ASP A 3 0.55 19.58 34.00
N SER A 4 1.03 20.23 32.94
CA SER A 4 0.69 19.98 31.55
C SER A 4 1.13 18.58 31.12
N ARG A 5 0.21 17.60 31.14
CA ARG A 5 0.41 16.34 30.41
C ARG A 5 0.08 16.56 28.94
N ILE A 6 0.98 17.24 28.24
CA ILE A 6 1.07 17.17 26.78
C ILE A 6 1.12 15.69 26.44
N ALA A 7 0.04 15.20 25.83
CA ALA A 7 -0.08 13.84 25.34
C ALA A 7 0.95 13.66 24.23
N ASN A 8 2.18 13.28 24.60
CA ASN A 8 3.16 12.77 23.67
C ASN A 8 2.54 11.53 23.03
N ARG A 9 1.96 11.69 21.84
CA ARG A 9 1.56 10.57 20.98
C ARG A 9 2.85 9.83 20.62
N VAL A 10 3.24 8.89 21.47
CA VAL A 10 4.39 8.02 21.25
C VAL A 10 4.12 7.29 19.93
N ARG A 11 4.83 7.74 18.90
CA ARG A 11 4.84 7.16 17.56
C ARG A 11 5.46 5.76 17.70
N ARG A 12 4.65 4.72 17.90
CA ARG A 12 5.11 3.30 17.98
C ARG A 12 5.48 2.75 16.60
N ARG A 13 6.74 2.89 16.19
CA ARG A 13 7.21 2.36 14.89
C ARG A 13 7.42 0.85 15.05
N PRO A 14 7.04 0.00 14.09
CA PRO A 14 7.50 -1.38 14.12
C PRO A 14 9.03 -1.36 14.06
N MET A 15 9.71 -1.95 15.06
CA MET A 15 11.17 -1.88 15.18
C MET A 15 11.91 -2.61 14.05
N ALA A 16 11.21 -3.45 13.27
CA ALA A 16 11.79 -4.27 12.19
C ALA A 16 11.55 -3.72 10.77
N SER A 17 11.07 -2.49 10.64
CA SER A 17 10.68 -1.92 9.35
C SER A 17 11.39 -0.60 9.09
N ILE A 18 12.54 -0.64 8.42
CA ILE A 18 13.13 0.54 7.80
C ILE A 18 12.30 0.81 6.54
N PRO A 19 11.56 1.94 6.45
CA PRO A 19 10.81 2.27 5.25
C PRO A 19 11.79 2.46 4.09
N SER A 20 11.52 1.82 2.96
CA SER A 20 12.22 2.14 1.73
C SER A 20 11.67 3.44 1.14
N SER A 21 12.48 4.20 0.40
CA SER A 21 12.07 5.44 -0.28
C SER A 21 11.16 5.20 -1.50
N VAL A 22 10.71 3.97 -1.71
CA VAL A 22 9.94 3.47 -2.87
C VAL A 22 8.59 4.18 -3.03
N THR A 23 8.05 4.83 -2.00
CA THR A 23 6.75 5.52 -2.11
C THR A 23 6.78 6.93 -1.56
N ASP A 24 6.14 7.85 -2.28
CA ASP A 24 5.81 9.19 -1.79
C ASP A 24 4.36 9.25 -1.30
N VAL A 25 4.13 9.96 -0.20
CA VAL A 25 2.82 10.05 0.45
C VAL A 25 2.56 11.49 0.85
N GLU A 26 1.57 12.12 0.21
CA GLU A 26 1.23 13.54 0.39
C GLU A 26 0.56 13.85 1.74
N TYR A 27 0.19 12.84 2.54
CA TYR A 27 -0.55 13.03 3.79
C TYR A 27 0.37 12.98 5.02
N GLU A 28 0.81 14.14 5.51
CA GLU A 28 1.71 14.26 6.68
C GLU A 28 0.99 14.35 8.04
N ASP A 29 -0.30 14.71 8.07
CA ASP A 29 -0.95 15.16 9.32
C ASP A 29 -1.55 14.04 10.20
N ALA A 30 -1.78 12.82 9.66
CA ALA A 30 -2.10 11.68 10.53
C ALA A 30 -0.84 10.93 10.95
N GLY A 31 -0.68 10.78 12.28
CA GLY A 31 0.18 9.73 12.83
C GLY A 31 -0.15 8.38 12.20
N TYR A 32 0.86 7.54 11.98
CA TYR A 32 0.66 6.25 11.33
C TYR A 32 -0.01 5.23 12.26
N ALA A 33 -0.69 4.25 11.68
CA ALA A 33 -1.40 3.19 12.38
C ALA A 33 -1.16 1.83 11.71
N SER A 34 -1.13 0.76 12.50
CA SER A 34 -1.08 -0.62 11.97
C SER A 34 -2.39 -1.02 11.29
N LEU A 35 -2.34 -2.02 10.41
CA LEU A 35 -3.51 -2.61 9.79
C LEU A 35 -4.49 -3.20 10.80
N MET A 36 -4.03 -3.85 11.87
CA MET A 36 -4.93 -4.36 12.92
C MET A 36 -5.75 -3.24 13.57
N LYS A 37 -5.10 -2.13 13.94
CA LYS A 37 -5.78 -0.94 14.50
C LYS A 37 -6.86 -0.39 13.56
N SER A 38 -6.65 -0.51 12.25
CA SER A 38 -7.64 -0.15 11.23
C SER A 38 -8.82 -1.12 11.18
N LEU A 39 -8.54 -2.42 11.23
CA LEU A 39 -9.56 -3.48 11.23
C LEU A 39 -10.45 -3.40 12.48
N THR A 40 -9.88 -3.05 13.63
CA THR A 40 -10.59 -2.90 14.90
C THR A 40 -11.03 -1.45 15.17
N HIS A 41 -11.02 -0.56 14.17
CA HIS A 41 -11.47 0.82 14.35
C HIS A 41 -12.98 0.85 14.59
N HIS A 42 -13.42 1.68 15.55
CA HIS A 42 -14.84 1.88 15.87
C HIS A 42 -15.66 2.45 14.70
N ASP A 43 -15.02 3.16 13.76
CA ASP A 43 -15.68 3.69 12.57
C ASP A 43 -15.52 2.72 11.41
N VAL A 44 -16.55 2.63 10.57
CA VAL A 44 -16.49 1.83 9.33
C VAL A 44 -15.61 2.48 8.28
N THR A 45 -15.71 3.80 8.17
CA THR A 45 -15.03 4.61 7.17
C THR A 45 -14.03 5.53 7.86
N HIS A 46 -12.75 5.30 7.62
CA HIS A 46 -11.67 6.12 8.16
C HIS A 46 -10.50 6.15 7.19
N LYS A 47 -9.64 7.15 7.36
CA LYS A 47 -8.37 7.29 6.64
C LYS A 47 -7.23 6.91 7.57
N LEU A 48 -6.19 6.30 7.04
CA LEU A 48 -4.98 5.99 7.79
C LEU A 48 -3.74 6.02 6.89
N ARG A 49 -2.61 6.33 7.50
CA ARG A 49 -1.28 6.12 6.91
C ARG A 49 -0.63 4.93 7.61
N THR A 50 -0.12 3.96 6.86
CA THR A 50 0.51 2.75 7.42
C THR A 50 1.78 2.40 6.66
N LEU A 51 2.65 1.62 7.32
CA LEU A 51 3.85 1.04 6.72
C LEU A 51 3.58 -0.44 6.45
N VAL A 52 3.57 -0.82 5.18
CA VAL A 52 3.16 -2.15 4.71
C VAL A 52 4.13 -2.68 3.67
N ARG A 53 4.03 -3.97 3.35
CA ARG A 53 4.66 -4.59 2.18
C ARG A 53 3.57 -5.02 1.21
N VAL A 54 3.86 -4.99 -0.09
CA VAL A 54 2.96 -5.56 -1.11
C VAL A 54 3.38 -7.00 -1.34
N VAL A 55 2.56 -7.95 -0.89
CA VAL A 55 2.89 -9.38 -0.99
C VAL A 55 2.24 -10.06 -2.21
N ALA A 56 1.21 -9.46 -2.79
CA ALA A 56 0.59 -9.91 -4.04
C ALA A 56 -0.17 -8.77 -4.73
N ALA A 57 -0.33 -8.88 -6.06
CA ALA A 57 -1.07 -7.95 -6.89
C ALA A 57 -1.97 -8.69 -7.88
N HIS A 58 -3.15 -8.14 -8.17
CA HIS A 58 -4.09 -8.67 -9.15
C HIS A 58 -4.88 -7.54 -9.85
N PRO A 59 -4.95 -7.51 -11.20
CA PRO A 59 -4.20 -8.36 -12.10
C PRO A 59 -2.69 -8.06 -12.01
N CYS A 60 -1.86 -9.06 -12.24
CA CYS A 60 -0.42 -8.88 -12.36
C CYS A 60 -0.01 -8.55 -13.81
N GLU A 61 -0.96 -8.66 -14.75
CA GLU A 61 -0.72 -8.44 -16.17
C GLU A 61 -0.78 -6.94 -16.51
N ALA A 62 0.33 -6.41 -17.00
CA ALA A 62 0.45 -4.99 -17.32
C ALA A 62 -0.45 -4.54 -18.48
N SER A 63 -0.75 -5.44 -19.43
CA SER A 63 -1.70 -5.21 -20.52
C SER A 63 -3.06 -4.75 -19.97
N LEU A 64 -3.62 -5.51 -19.02
CA LEU A 64 -4.92 -5.25 -18.40
C LEU A 64 -4.95 -3.94 -17.60
N LEU A 65 -3.82 -3.57 -17.00
CA LEU A 65 -3.68 -2.31 -16.26
C LEU A 65 -3.53 -1.11 -17.20
N SER A 66 -2.82 -1.28 -18.32
CA SER A 66 -2.60 -0.22 -19.31
C SER A 66 -3.87 0.16 -20.09
N THR A 67 -4.81 -0.78 -20.26
CA THR A 67 -6.10 -0.50 -20.92
C THR A 67 -7.05 0.34 -20.05
N GLY A 68 -6.75 0.56 -18.75
CA GLY A 68 -7.53 1.43 -17.86
C GLY A 68 -8.89 0.87 -17.42
N ASN A 69 -9.26 -0.33 -17.88
CA ASN A 69 -10.55 -0.97 -17.60
C ASN A 69 -10.56 -1.84 -16.33
N CYS A 70 -9.43 -2.00 -15.65
CA CYS A 70 -9.31 -2.89 -14.50
C CYS A 70 -8.99 -2.13 -13.20
N HIS A 71 -9.54 -2.61 -12.09
CA HIS A 71 -9.14 -2.17 -10.75
C HIS A 71 -7.96 -3.02 -10.28
N LEU A 72 -6.91 -2.36 -9.82
CA LEU A 72 -5.77 -3.06 -9.23
C LEU A 72 -6.06 -3.40 -7.77
N ARG A 73 -6.02 -4.68 -7.42
CA ARG A 73 -6.10 -5.19 -6.05
C ARG A 73 -4.70 -5.57 -5.57
N LEU A 74 -4.25 -4.93 -4.50
CA LEU A 74 -3.02 -5.26 -3.79
C LEU A 74 -3.33 -6.01 -2.50
N THR A 75 -2.47 -6.95 -2.15
CA THR A 75 -2.46 -7.58 -0.83
C THR A 75 -1.37 -6.91 -0.01
N LEU A 76 -1.79 -6.18 1.02
CA LEU A 76 -0.92 -5.42 1.90
C LEU A 76 -0.73 -6.18 3.20
N GLU A 77 0.50 -6.19 3.69
CA GLU A 77 0.87 -6.85 4.93
C GLU A 77 1.67 -5.90 5.83
N ASP A 78 1.34 -5.88 7.11
CA ASP A 78 2.19 -5.38 8.17
C ASP A 78 2.38 -6.47 9.24
N PRO A 79 3.16 -6.25 10.31
CA PRO A 79 3.36 -7.28 11.33
C PRO A 79 2.09 -7.68 12.09
N THR A 80 0.98 -6.96 11.90
CA THR A 80 -0.25 -7.12 12.68
C THR A 80 -1.38 -7.75 11.88
N ALA A 81 -1.44 -7.56 10.56
CA ALA A 81 -2.48 -8.13 9.71
C ALA A 81 -2.09 -8.15 8.22
N ARG A 82 -2.89 -8.87 7.44
CA ARG A 82 -2.85 -8.88 5.97
C ARG A 82 -4.25 -8.54 5.43
N ILE A 83 -4.32 -7.58 4.50
CA ILE A 83 -5.59 -7.11 3.93
C ILE A 83 -5.52 -6.97 2.40
N HIS A 84 -6.68 -6.89 1.76
CA HIS A 84 -6.78 -6.46 0.37
C HIS A 84 -7.14 -4.98 0.28
N ALA A 85 -6.43 -4.25 -0.57
CA ALA A 85 -6.70 -2.86 -0.89
C ALA A 85 -6.76 -2.64 -2.40
N TYR A 86 -7.59 -1.69 -2.83
CA TYR A 86 -7.85 -1.43 -4.24
C TYR A 86 -7.29 -0.07 -4.65
N VAL A 87 -6.65 -0.01 -5.81
CA VAL A 87 -6.36 1.25 -6.52
C VAL A 87 -7.48 1.46 -7.53
N HIS A 88 -8.14 2.61 -7.44
CA HIS A 88 -9.20 2.95 -8.37
C HIS A 88 -8.61 3.28 -9.74
N LYS A 89 -9.36 2.99 -10.82
CA LYS A 89 -8.88 3.17 -12.20
C LYS A 89 -8.33 4.58 -12.48
N ASN A 90 -9.01 5.61 -11.94
CA ASN A 90 -8.61 7.00 -12.10
C ASN A 90 -7.34 7.37 -11.32
N ASP A 91 -6.98 6.58 -10.30
CA ASP A 91 -5.82 6.83 -9.44
C ASP A 91 -4.60 6.00 -9.88
N LEU A 92 -4.76 5.06 -10.82
CA LEU A 92 -3.67 4.21 -11.31
C LEU A 92 -2.49 5.03 -11.84
N VAL A 93 -2.76 6.09 -12.60
CA VAL A 93 -1.72 6.96 -13.18
C VAL A 93 -0.89 7.61 -12.06
N GLY A 94 -1.56 8.19 -11.06
CA GLY A 94 -0.87 8.79 -9.91
C GLY A 94 -0.14 7.75 -9.06
N PHE A 95 -0.73 6.57 -8.89
CA PHE A 95 -0.13 5.48 -8.13
C PHE A 95 1.19 5.00 -8.73
N PHE A 96 1.29 4.93 -10.05
CA PHE A 96 2.52 4.57 -10.75
C PHE A 96 3.44 5.78 -11.02
N GLY A 97 3.34 6.88 -10.26
CA GLY A 97 4.30 7.99 -10.33
C GLY A 97 4.01 9.06 -11.38
N GLY A 98 2.81 9.04 -12.00
CA GLY A 98 2.40 10.02 -13.01
C GLY A 98 2.95 9.72 -14.41
N GLY A 99 2.41 10.41 -15.43
CA GLY A 99 2.84 10.28 -16.82
C GLY A 99 2.13 9.18 -17.62
N PHE A 100 2.76 8.75 -18.71
CA PHE A 100 2.19 7.78 -19.64
C PHE A 100 2.40 6.35 -19.12
N LEU A 101 1.30 5.64 -18.84
CA LEU A 101 1.33 4.26 -18.34
C LEU A 101 1.64 3.26 -19.46
N THR A 102 2.94 3.04 -19.75
CA THR A 102 3.35 1.91 -20.59
C THR A 102 3.34 0.61 -19.80
N ALA A 103 3.20 -0.53 -20.50
CA ALA A 103 3.32 -1.84 -19.87
C ALA A 103 4.67 -2.01 -19.15
N GLU A 104 5.75 -1.48 -19.71
CA GLU A 104 7.10 -1.54 -19.12
C GLU A 104 7.19 -0.81 -17.78
N VAL A 105 6.64 0.41 -17.69
CA VAL A 105 6.61 1.18 -16.44
C VAL A 105 5.80 0.45 -15.38
N ILE A 106 4.65 -0.12 -15.76
CA ILE A 106 3.80 -0.90 -14.84
C ILE A 106 4.55 -2.14 -14.33
N VAL A 107 5.18 -2.91 -15.21
CA VAL A 107 5.95 -4.11 -14.83
C VAL A 107 7.11 -3.73 -13.91
N LYS A 108 7.89 -2.71 -14.26
CA LYS A 108 9.03 -2.25 -13.46
C LYS A 108 8.60 -1.86 -12.05
N LYS A 109 7.58 -1.00 -11.94
CA LYS A 109 7.07 -0.53 -10.64
C LYS A 109 6.40 -1.66 -9.84
N MET A 110 5.71 -2.59 -10.50
CA MET A 110 5.17 -3.78 -9.85
C MET A 110 6.26 -4.67 -9.28
N ASN A 111 7.31 -4.95 -10.06
CA ASN A 111 8.45 -5.75 -9.60
C ASN A 111 9.13 -5.08 -8.40
N MET A 112 9.29 -3.76 -8.42
CA MET A 112 9.84 -2.99 -7.32
C MET A 112 9.04 -3.16 -6.01
N VAL A 113 7.72 -2.99 -6.06
CA VAL A 113 6.88 -3.13 -4.84
C VAL A 113 6.68 -4.58 -4.40
N LEU A 114 6.78 -5.54 -5.33
CA LEU A 114 6.72 -6.98 -5.03
C LEU A 114 8.10 -7.56 -4.65
N GLY A 115 9.17 -6.76 -4.68
CA GLY A 115 10.54 -7.20 -4.39
C GLY A 115 11.04 -8.30 -5.34
N ILE A 116 10.64 -8.22 -6.61
CA ILE A 116 11.10 -9.12 -7.67
C ILE A 116 12.38 -8.51 -8.26
N PRO A 117 13.54 -9.19 -8.20
CA PRO A 117 14.77 -8.67 -8.76
C PRO A 117 14.66 -8.57 -10.30
N GLU A 118 15.27 -7.53 -10.86
CA GLU A 118 15.45 -7.45 -12.31
C GLU A 118 16.34 -8.61 -12.78
N PRO A 119 16.05 -9.20 -13.96
CA PRO A 119 16.85 -10.29 -14.49
C PRO A 119 18.24 -9.76 -14.83
N GLN A 120 19.21 -9.97 -13.93
CA GLN A 120 20.62 -9.78 -14.25
C GLN A 120 21.03 -10.88 -15.22
N GLY A 121 21.49 -10.48 -16.39
CA GLY A 121 21.91 -11.40 -17.46
C GLY A 121 23.19 -12.16 -17.11
N SER A 122 23.13 -13.10 -16.18
CA SER A 122 24.13 -14.16 -16.00
C SER A 122 23.69 -15.19 -14.96
N VAL A 123 23.54 -16.43 -15.42
CA VAL A 123 23.79 -17.73 -14.76
C VAL A 123 23.80 -17.74 -13.22
N GLU A 124 22.69 -18.14 -12.60
CA GLU A 124 22.56 -19.20 -11.57
C GLU A 124 21.17 -19.10 -10.92
N VAL A 125 20.39 -20.18 -11.04
CA VAL A 125 19.03 -20.30 -10.52
C VAL A 125 19.08 -20.63 -9.03
N ALA A 126 19.49 -19.66 -8.21
CA ALA A 126 18.97 -19.62 -6.85
C ALA A 126 17.49 -19.22 -6.95
N PRO A 127 16.56 -19.79 -6.16
CA PRO A 127 15.20 -19.27 -6.13
C PRO A 127 15.30 -17.83 -5.64
N SER A 128 15.08 -16.87 -6.54
CA SER A 128 15.05 -15.44 -6.22
C SER A 128 13.97 -15.22 -5.18
N THR A 129 14.36 -15.24 -3.91
CA THR A 129 13.42 -15.08 -2.79
C THR A 129 12.91 -13.65 -2.86
N ARG A 130 11.64 -13.48 -3.26
CA ARG A 130 10.97 -12.18 -3.25
C ARG A 130 11.16 -11.55 -1.88
N ASN A 131 11.65 -10.32 -1.86
CA ASN A 131 11.78 -9.54 -0.63
C ASN A 131 11.09 -8.18 -0.81
N PRO A 132 9.75 -8.14 -0.68
CA PRO A 132 9.00 -6.91 -0.89
C PRO A 132 9.44 -5.81 0.10
N PRO A 133 9.73 -4.59 -0.37
CA PRO A 133 10.14 -3.50 0.50
C PRO A 133 9.00 -3.05 1.41
N TRP A 134 9.36 -2.44 2.54
CA TRP A 134 8.42 -1.69 3.36
C TRP A 134 8.14 -0.33 2.73
N ILE A 135 6.86 -0.06 2.45
CA ILE A 135 6.39 1.17 1.80
C ILE A 135 5.36 1.89 2.65
N TRP A 136 5.36 3.22 2.57
CA TRP A 136 4.31 4.03 3.17
C TRP A 136 3.09 4.00 2.25
N CYS A 137 1.91 3.77 2.83
CA CYS A 137 0.67 3.69 2.09
C CYS A 137 -0.45 4.42 2.83
N CYS A 138 -1.20 5.23 2.10
CA CYS A 138 -2.42 5.86 2.57
C CYS A 138 -3.63 5.02 2.17
N LEU A 139 -4.39 4.59 3.18
CA LEU A 139 -5.57 3.75 3.03
C LEU A 139 -6.82 4.44 3.54
N MET A 140 -7.90 4.30 2.80
CA MET A 140 -9.25 4.68 3.20
C MET A 140 -10.11 3.43 3.26
N SER A 141 -10.84 3.21 4.36
CA SER A 141 -11.90 2.20 4.38
C SER A 141 -13.21 2.77 3.84
N TYR A 142 -13.97 1.91 3.17
CA TYR A 142 -15.31 2.16 2.68
C TYR A 142 -16.12 0.87 2.75
N TYR A 143 -17.44 0.94 2.76
CA TYR A 143 -18.30 -0.23 2.71
C TYR A 143 -19.05 -0.28 1.38
N MET A 144 -19.37 -1.47 0.90
CA MET A 144 -20.15 -1.64 -0.33
C MET A 144 -21.64 -1.77 -0.08
N ASP A 145 -22.01 -2.35 1.05
CA ASP A 145 -23.39 -2.58 1.44
C ASP A 145 -23.72 -1.76 2.69
N LYS A 146 -24.79 -0.97 2.60
CA LYS A 146 -25.30 -0.16 3.71
C LYS A 146 -25.96 -1.03 4.79
N ASN A 147 -26.48 -2.20 4.43
CA ASN A 147 -27.14 -3.10 5.36
C ASN A 147 -26.11 -3.80 6.26
N ASP A 148 -24.95 -4.15 5.69
CA ASP A 148 -23.86 -4.82 6.39
C ASP A 148 -22.52 -4.07 6.21
N PRO A 149 -22.38 -2.88 6.82
CA PRO A 149 -21.24 -2.00 6.57
C PRO A 149 -19.91 -2.58 7.08
N TRP A 150 -19.95 -3.38 8.15
CA TRP A 150 -18.76 -4.03 8.71
C TRP A 150 -18.26 -5.19 7.85
N VAL A 151 -19.19 -6.04 7.38
CA VAL A 151 -18.86 -7.21 6.55
C VAL A 151 -18.42 -6.79 5.15
N SER A 152 -19.07 -5.76 4.60
CA SER A 152 -18.77 -5.24 3.26
C SER A 152 -17.63 -4.21 3.25
N ARG A 153 -16.90 -4.04 4.37
CA ARG A 153 -15.78 -3.12 4.49
C ARG A 153 -14.64 -3.54 3.56
N LYS A 154 -14.15 -2.58 2.78
CA LYS A 154 -13.01 -2.69 1.87
C LYS A 154 -12.06 -1.52 2.07
N TYR A 155 -10.86 -1.64 1.53
CA TYR A 155 -9.82 -0.62 1.61
C TYR A 155 -9.45 -0.11 0.21
N ARG A 156 -9.26 1.19 0.09
CA ARG A 156 -8.77 1.87 -1.11
C ARG A 156 -7.45 2.55 -0.82
N ILE A 157 -6.49 2.43 -1.72
CA ILE A 157 -5.25 3.20 -1.71
C ILE A 157 -5.53 4.56 -2.33
N TYR A 158 -5.04 5.62 -1.70
CA TYR A 158 -5.14 6.98 -2.21
C TYR A 158 -3.85 7.75 -1.88
N SER A 159 -3.59 8.87 -2.58
CA SER A 159 -2.45 9.77 -2.33
C SER A 159 -1.12 9.04 -2.02
N THR A 160 -0.86 7.98 -2.77
CA THR A 160 0.34 7.14 -2.65
C THR A 160 0.88 6.97 -4.06
N ALA A 161 2.17 7.26 -4.28
CA ALA A 161 2.82 7.12 -5.58
C ALA A 161 4.11 6.29 -5.45
N ILE A 162 4.36 5.37 -6.38
CA ILE A 162 5.58 4.57 -6.46
C ILE A 162 6.68 5.40 -7.14
N ARG A 163 7.77 5.66 -6.41
CA ARG A 163 8.98 6.34 -6.88
C ARG A 163 9.92 5.37 -7.59
N ASP A 164 10.78 5.90 -8.44
CA ASP A 164 11.89 5.18 -9.07
C ASP A 164 13.12 5.15 -8.16
#